data_AF-A0A1G7PZ85-F1
#
_entry.id   AF-A0A1G7PZ85-F1
#
_cell.length_a   1.000
_cell.length_b   1.000
_cell.length_c   1.000
_cell.angle_alpha   90.00
_cell.angle_beta   90.00
_cell.angle_gamma   90.00
#
_symmetry.space_group_name_H-M   'P 1'
#
loop_
_entity.id
_entity.type
_entity.pdbx_description
1 polymer ?
#
loop_
_entity_poly.entity_id
_entity_poly.type
_entity_poly.pdbx_seq_one_letter_code
_entity_poly.pdbx_strand_id
1 'polypeptide(L)' 'MGRTIRDRLETSASARATAALSLGAAGSVAIWENRDDRVRYGGHSGHVFSLYLEGGTGTRRTDGRFGHGRPGAVC' A
#
# COMPACT_ATOMS: atom_id res chain seq x y z
N MET A 1 16.37 -12.96 3.43
CA MET A 1 15.81 -11.61 3.17
C MET A 1 14.33 -11.66 3.48
N GLY A 2 13.81 -10.73 4.29
CA GLY A 2 12.38 -10.68 4.60
C GLY A 2 11.56 -10.21 3.40
N ARG A 3 10.28 -10.59 3.34
CA ARG A 3 9.35 -10.10 2.31
C ARG A 3 9.20 -8.58 2.40
N THR A 4 9.16 -7.92 1.25
CA THR A 4 8.93 -6.48 1.16
C THR A 4 7.43 -6.17 1.07
N ILE A 5 7.05 -4.92 1.36
CA ILE A 5 5.69 -4.44 1.11
C ILE A 5 5.33 -4.55 -0.38
N ARG A 6 6.32 -4.35 -1.28
CA ARG A 6 6.11 -4.53 -2.72
C ARG A 6 5.75 -5.97 -3.06
N ASP A 7 6.47 -6.96 -2.54
CA ASP A 7 6.19 -8.38 -2.82
C ASP A 7 4.75 -8.74 -2.43
N ARG A 8 4.25 -8.13 -1.33
CA ARG A 8 2.87 -8.30 -0.88
C ARG A 8 1.86 -7.68 -1.84
N LEU A 9 2.15 -6.49 -2.37
CA LEU A 9 1.29 -5.78 -3.30
C LEU A 9 1.29 -6.43 -4.70
N GLU A 10 2.43 -6.93 -5.17
CA GLU A 10 2.55 -7.65 -6.44
C GLU A 10 1.74 -8.95 -6.46
N THR A 11 1.53 -9.57 -5.30
CA THR A 11 0.76 -10.81 -5.16
C THR A 11 -0.69 -10.59 -4.75
N SER A 12 -1.13 -9.34 -4.58
CA SER A 12 -2.52 -9.03 -4.22
C SER A 12 -3.41 -9.04 -5.48
N ALA A 13 -4.54 -9.73 -5.42
CA ALA A 13 -5.57 -9.66 -6.46
C ALA A 13 -6.32 -8.31 -6.47
N SER A 14 -6.19 -7.53 -5.40
CA SER A 14 -6.87 -6.26 -5.19
C SER A 14 -5.98 -5.04 -5.42
N ALA A 15 -4.71 -5.25 -5.73
CA ALA A 15 -3.73 -4.18 -5.95
C ALA A 15 -3.24 -4.18 -7.41
N ARG A 16 -3.01 -2.98 -7.95
CA ARG A 16 -2.40 -2.80 -9.27
C ARG A 16 -1.37 -1.69 -9.22
N ALA A 17 -0.15 -1.99 -9.68
CA ALA A 17 0.86 -0.95 -9.90
C ALA A 17 0.44 -0.09 -11.11
N THR A 18 0.44 1.23 -10.93
CA THR A 18 0.11 2.18 -12.01
C THR A 18 1.33 2.95 -12.51
N ALA A 19 2.34 3.11 -11.66
CA ALA A 19 3.62 3.69 -12.03
C ALA A 19 4.73 3.12 -11.14
N ALA A 20 5.94 3.05 -11.69
CA ALA A 20 7.13 2.70 -10.94
C ALA A 20 8.33 3.50 -11.44
N LEU A 21 9.21 3.87 -10.51
CA LEU A 21 10.45 4.59 -10.79
C LEU A 21 11.59 3.93 -10.03
N SER A 22 12.66 3.59 -10.77
CA SER A 22 13.93 3.17 -10.17
C SER A 22 14.68 4.40 -9.64
N LEU A 23 15.18 4.31 -8.41
CA LEU A 23 16.03 5.32 -7.78
C LEU A 23 17.51 4.87 -7.79
N GLY A 24 17.87 3.91 -8.66
CA GLY A 24 19.19 3.32 -8.71
C GLY A 24 19.49 2.46 -7.47
N ALA A 25 20.71 2.57 -6.94
CA ALA A 25 21.14 1.78 -5.77
C ALA A 25 20.34 2.08 -4.49
N ALA A 26 19.62 3.21 -4.42
CA ALA A 26 18.79 3.59 -3.29
C ALA A 26 17.46 2.82 -3.21
N GLY A 27 17.06 2.13 -4.29
CA GLY A 27 15.82 1.35 -4.36
C GLY A 27 14.86 1.86 -5.42
N SER A 28 13.57 1.85 -5.13
CA SER A 28 12.54 2.25 -6.09
C SER A 28 11.25 2.66 -5.39
N VAL A 29 10.43 3.43 -6.11
CA VAL A 29 9.10 3.87 -5.67
C VAL A 29 8.07 3.34 -6.67
N ALA A 30 6.88 3.00 -6.19
CA ALA A 30 5.76 2.63 -7.04
C ALA A 30 4.45 3.19 -6.48
N ILE A 31 3.56 3.57 -7.39
CA ILE A 31 2.19 3.96 -7.08
C ILE A 31 1.30 2.72 -7.29
N TRP A 32 0.47 2.45 -6.30
CA TRP A 32 -0.45 1.33 -6.28
C TRP A 32 -1.88 1.82 -6.12
N GLU A 33 -2.78 1.33 -6.96
CA GLU A 33 -4.22 1.44 -6.78
C GLU A 33 -4.74 0.17 -6.10
N ASN A 34 -5.54 0.33 -5.05
CA ASN A 34 -6.15 -0.77 -4.32
C ASN A 34 -7.67 -0.65 -4.33
N ARG A 35 -8.38 -1.76 -4.50
CA ARG A 35 -9.84 -1.82 -4.43
C ARG A 35 -10.30 -2.91 -3.45
N ASP A 36 -11.18 -2.52 -2.53
CA ASP A 36 -11.87 -3.41 -1.58
C ASP A 36 -10.94 -4.36 -0.79
N ASP A 37 -9.75 -3.87 -0.41
CA ASP A 37 -8.71 -4.69 0.24
C ASP A 37 -8.58 -4.46 1.75
N ARG A 38 -8.21 -5.51 2.49
CA ARG A 38 -7.84 -5.45 3.91
C ARG A 38 -6.38 -5.83 4.06
N VAL A 39 -5.51 -4.83 4.10
CA VAL A 39 -4.07 -5.04 4.03
C VAL A 39 -3.42 -4.99 5.41
N ARG A 40 -2.38 -5.80 5.61
CA ARG A 40 -1.45 -5.76 6.73
C ARG A 40 -0.03 -5.72 6.15
N TYR A 41 0.76 -4.74 6.57
CA TYR A 41 2.15 -4.56 6.17
C TYR A 41 3.15 -4.93 7.28
N GLY A 42 2.70 -5.03 8.54
CA GLY A 42 3.54 -5.41 9.66
C GLY A 42 4.31 -6.70 9.40
N GLY A 43 5.62 -6.68 9.66
CA GLY A 43 6.54 -7.78 9.37
C GLY A 43 7.17 -7.76 7.97
N HIS A 44 6.76 -6.84 7.09
CA HIS A 44 7.40 -6.62 5.79
C HIS A 44 8.40 -5.47 5.86
N SER A 45 9.46 -5.52 5.06
CA SER A 45 10.42 -4.42 4.91
C SER A 45 9.93 -3.38 3.90
N GLY A 46 10.45 -2.16 4.05
CA GLY A 46 10.08 -1.00 3.22
C GLY A 46 9.06 -0.07 3.88
N HIS A 47 8.71 1.00 3.18
CA HIS A 47 7.75 2.01 3.63
C HIS A 47 6.60 2.14 2.64
N VAL A 48 5.43 2.46 3.16
CA VAL A 48 4.23 2.72 2.36
C VAL A 48 3.42 3.82 3.01
N PHE A 49 2.89 4.71 2.18
CA PHE A 49 1.87 5.68 2.55
C PHE A 49 0.61 5.34 1.74
N SER A 50 -0.53 5.29 2.41
CA SER A 50 -1.83 5.08 1.77
C SER A 50 -2.61 6.38 1.75
N LEU A 51 -3.02 6.83 0.56
CA LEU A 51 -3.96 7.93 0.38
C LEU A 51 -5.34 7.35 0.07
N TYR A 52 -6.35 7.74 0.85
CA TYR A 52 -7.73 7.34 0.63
C TYR A 52 -8.45 8.43 -0.17
N LEU A 53 -8.91 8.07 -1.37
CA LEU A 53 -9.66 8.98 -2.24
C LEU A 53 -11.16 8.95 -1.93
N GLU A 54 -11.93 9.87 -2.52
CA GLU A 54 -13.39 9.86 -2.42
C GLU A 54 -13.97 8.52 -2.90
N GLY A 55 -14.93 7.97 -2.16
CA GLY A 55 -15.42 6.60 -2.38
C GLY A 55 -14.43 5.47 -2.05
N GLY A 56 -13.20 5.78 -1.61
CA GLY A 56 -12.13 4.82 -1.30
C GLY A 56 -12.22 4.14 0.07
N THR A 57 -13.43 4.00 0.63
CA THR A 57 -13.65 3.43 1.98
C THR A 57 -13.62 1.90 2.00
N GLY A 58 -13.64 1.24 0.83
CA GLY A 58 -13.57 -0.22 0.70
C GLY A 58 -12.21 -0.80 1.07
N THR A 59 -11.13 -0.02 0.95
CA THR A 59 -9.77 -0.44 1.32
C THR A 59 -9.43 0.03 2.72
N ARG A 60 -8.79 -0.80 3.55
CA ARG A 60 -8.27 -0.41 4.88
C ARG A 60 -7.02 -1.16 5.31
N ARG A 61 -6.14 -0.45 6.03
CA ARG A 61 -5.03 -1.07 6.76
C ARG A 61 -5.53 -1.65 8.08
N THR A 62 -5.18 -2.90 8.37
CA THR A 62 -5.65 -3.65 9.55
C THR A 62 -4.64 -3.68 10.69
N ASP A 63 -3.44 -3.16 10.46
CA ASP A 63 -2.32 -3.12 11.39
C ASP A 63 -1.91 -1.69 11.78
N GLY A 64 -2.67 -0.69 11.36
CA GLY A 64 -2.51 0.71 11.75
C GLY A 64 -3.31 1.08 12.99
N ARG A 65 -2.92 2.17 13.66
CA ARG A 65 -3.63 2.73 14.82
C ARG A 65 -5.00 3.34 14.45
N PHE A 66 -5.22 3.62 13.17
CA PHE A 66 -6.45 4.23 12.66
C PHE A 66 -7.34 3.14 12.04
N GLY A 67 -8.53 2.93 12.62
CA GLY A 67 -9.40 1.80 12.29
C GLY A 67 -9.99 1.79 10.87
N HIS A 68 -10.04 2.95 10.20
CA HIS A 68 -10.62 3.10 8.86
C HIS A 68 -9.93 4.21 8.05
N GLY A 69 -9.70 3.95 6.77
CA GLY A 69 -9.41 5.01 5.79
C GLY A 69 -10.66 5.87 5.56
N ARG A 70 -10.47 7.16 5.32
CA ARG A 70 -11.53 8.11 4.92
C ARG A 70 -10.98 9.03 3.83
N PRO A 71 -11.83 9.60 2.95
CA PRO A 71 -11.36 10.52 1.93
C PRO A 71 -10.42 11.60 2.48
N GLY A 72 -9.28 11.80 1.81
CA GLY A 72 -8.23 12.74 2.20
C GLY A 72 -7.28 12.27 3.31
N ALA A 73 -7.51 11.12 3.94
CA ALA A 73 -6.60 10.59 4.94
C ALA A 73 -5.31 10.03 4.31
N VAL A 74 -4.19 10.26 4.98
CA VAL A 74 -2.88 9.65 4.68
C VAL A 74 -2.45 8.80 5.88
N CYS A 75 -2.17 7.51 5.63
CA CYS A 75 -1.84 6.51 6.66
C CYS A 75 -0.57 5.72 6.36
#